data_AF-A0A945T404-F1
#
_entry.id   AF-A0A945T404-F1
#
_cell.length_a   1.000
_cell.length_b   1.000
_cell.length_c   1.000
_cell.angle_alpha   90.00
_cell.angle_beta   90.00
_cell.angle_gamma   90.00
#
_symmetry.space_group_name_H-M   'P 1'
#
loop_
_entity.id
_entity.type
_entity.pdbx_description
1 polymer ?
#
loop_
_entity_poly.entity_id
_entity_poly.type
_entity_poly.pdbx_seq_one_letter_code
_entity_poly.pdbx_strand_id
1 'polypeptide(L)'
;FRAHAMNKLKDAKLPYNTCYSTPSFWAYVMADGGVYTCQTFAGDERFCIGNINKSSFQEIWEGEKRSSQLQFMLNELNISECRKNCRMDEVNRYLWALKHPSSHVNFI
;
A
#
# COMPACT_ATOMS: atom_id res chain seq x y z
N PHE A 1 -8.73 -11.83 15.96
CA PHE A 1 -8.29 -10.63 15.20
C PHE A 1 -7.20 -9.83 15.92
N ARG A 2 -7.47 -9.16 17.05
CA ARG A 2 -6.47 -8.31 17.75
C ARG A 2 -5.25 -9.08 18.26
N ALA A 3 -5.44 -10.25 18.89
CA ALA A 3 -4.34 -11.10 19.34
C ALA A 3 -3.41 -11.56 18.19
N HIS A 4 -3.98 -11.85 17.03
CA HIS A 4 -3.21 -12.20 15.82
C HIS A 4 -2.34 -11.02 15.37
N ALA A 5 -2.92 -9.81 15.30
CA ALA A 5 -2.19 -8.59 14.96
C ALA A 5 -1.02 -8.33 15.94
N MET A 6 -1.25 -8.54 17.24
CA MET A 6 -0.22 -8.38 18.27
C MET A 6 0.88 -9.44 18.18
N ASN A 7 0.55 -10.69 17.82
CA ASN A 7 1.56 -11.74 17.65
C ASN A 7 2.52 -11.42 16.50
N LYS A 8 2.03 -10.88 15.38
CA LYS A 8 2.88 -10.48 14.24
C LYS A 8 3.88 -9.37 14.57
N LEU A 9 3.67 -8.59 15.64
CA LEU A 9 4.66 -7.60 16.10
C LEU A 9 5.95 -8.25 16.62
N LYS A 10 5.86 -9.51 17.06
CA LYS A 10 7.01 -10.31 17.52
C LYS A 10 7.89 -10.75 16.35
N ASP A 11 7.37 -10.74 15.12
CA ASP A 11 8.14 -11.11 13.94
C ASP A 11 9.25 -10.07 13.70
N ALA A 12 10.46 -10.57 13.44
CA ALA A 12 11.61 -9.74 13.14
C ALA A 12 11.47 -9.04 11.77
N LYS A 13 10.76 -9.67 10.82
CA LYS A 13 10.61 -9.21 9.43
C LYS A 13 9.20 -9.42 8.91
N LEU A 14 8.81 -8.59 7.94
CA LEU A 14 7.58 -8.79 7.15
C LEU A 14 7.77 -9.97 6.18
N PRO A 15 6.72 -10.75 5.86
CA PRO A 15 6.81 -11.92 4.98
C PRO A 15 6.78 -11.58 3.48
N TYR A 16 6.86 -10.30 3.14
CA TYR A 16 6.81 -9.77 1.79
C TYR A 16 7.87 -8.67 1.66
N ASN A 17 8.32 -8.35 0.45
CA ASN A 17 9.26 -7.25 0.18
C ASN A 17 8.64 -6.06 -0.58
N THR A 18 7.43 -6.21 -1.13
CA THR A 18 6.71 -5.18 -1.88
C THR A 18 5.31 -4.98 -1.31
N CYS A 19 4.83 -3.74 -1.29
CA CYS A 19 3.45 -3.44 -0.90
C CYS A 19 2.54 -3.30 -2.13
N TYR A 20 1.81 -4.36 -2.46
CA TYR A 20 0.77 -4.40 -3.50
C TYR A 20 -0.57 -3.81 -3.04
N SER A 21 -0.77 -3.62 -1.74
CA SER A 21 -2.06 -3.19 -1.20
C SER A 21 -2.34 -1.70 -1.37
N THR A 22 -1.42 -0.85 -0.92
CA THR A 22 -1.58 0.61 -0.89
C THR A 22 -1.86 1.25 -2.26
N PRO A 23 -1.20 0.87 -3.37
CA PRO A 23 -1.57 1.44 -4.65
C PRO A 23 -2.96 0.95 -5.14
N SER A 24 -3.37 -0.27 -4.79
CA SER A 24 -4.49 -0.92 -5.50
C SER A 24 -5.83 -0.90 -4.77
N PHE A 25 -5.84 -0.78 -3.44
CA PHE A 25 -7.07 -1.03 -2.66
C PHE A 25 -7.70 0.21 -2.03
N TRP A 26 -6.97 1.32 -1.90
CA TRP A 26 -7.49 2.50 -1.22
C TRP A 26 -6.86 3.81 -1.70
N ALA A 27 -7.52 4.90 -1.35
CA ALA A 27 -7.01 6.26 -1.45
C ALA A 27 -7.48 7.03 -0.22
N TYR A 28 -6.72 8.04 0.17
CA TYR A 28 -7.02 8.92 1.30
C TYR A 28 -7.14 10.34 0.79
N VAL A 29 -8.22 11.02 1.16
CA VAL A 29 -8.34 12.46 0.98
C VAL A 29 -8.08 13.11 2.33
N MET A 30 -7.03 13.93 2.38
CA MET A 30 -6.65 14.68 3.58
C MET A 30 -7.46 15.99 3.69
N ALA A 31 -7.42 16.64 4.84
CA ALA A 31 -8.22 17.84 5.13
C ALA A 31 -7.93 19.03 4.20
N ASP A 32 -6.73 19.08 3.63
CA ASP A 32 -6.31 20.08 2.62
C ASP A 32 -6.73 19.70 1.18
N GLY A 33 -7.44 18.58 1.03
CA GLY A 33 -7.87 18.00 -0.25
C GLY A 33 -6.80 17.13 -0.94
N GLY A 34 -5.61 16.97 -0.35
CA GLY A 34 -4.56 16.13 -0.92
C GLY A 34 -4.99 14.67 -0.99
N VAL A 35 -4.76 14.03 -2.14
CA VAL A 35 -5.08 12.61 -2.36
C VAL A 35 -3.81 11.79 -2.19
N TYR A 36 -3.83 10.84 -1.26
CA TYR A 36 -2.69 10.00 -0.92
C TYR A 36 -3.01 8.52 -1.07
N THR A 37 -2.03 7.73 -1.49
CA THR A 37 -2.16 6.26 -1.65
C THR A 37 -1.80 5.47 -0.39
N CYS A 38 -1.20 6.13 0.61
CA CYS A 38 -0.86 5.51 1.90
C CYS A 38 -1.11 6.45 3.06
N GLN A 39 -1.96 6.05 4.00
CA GLN A 39 -2.25 6.84 5.22
C GLN A 39 -1.05 7.02 6.13
N THR A 40 -0.18 6.01 6.24
CA THR A 40 1.01 6.11 7.10
C THR A 40 1.96 7.21 6.62
N PHE A 41 1.99 7.46 5.31
CA PHE A 41 2.81 8.48 4.68
C PHE A 41 1.98 9.68 4.20
N ALA A 42 0.81 9.92 4.80
CA ALA A 42 0.06 11.15 4.54
C ALA A 42 0.90 12.35 4.98
N GLY A 43 1.09 13.32 4.08
CA GLY A 43 2.02 14.45 4.24
C GLY A 43 3.39 14.25 3.56
N ASP A 44 3.69 13.05 3.08
CA ASP A 44 4.86 12.80 2.21
C ASP A 44 4.45 12.96 0.74
N GLU A 45 5.11 13.90 0.05
CA GLU A 45 4.84 14.20 -1.37
C GLU A 45 5.03 13.00 -2.30
N ARG A 46 5.87 12.01 -1.93
CA ARG A 46 6.05 10.76 -2.69
C ARG A 46 4.75 9.97 -2.81
N PHE A 47 3.83 10.14 -1.85
CA PHE A 47 2.56 9.44 -1.79
C PHE A 47 1.36 10.31 -2.17
N CYS A 48 1.57 11.61 -2.36
CA CYS A 48 0.55 12.56 -2.82
C CYS A 48 0.39 12.44 -4.34
N ILE A 49 -0.78 12.02 -4.81
CA ILE A 49 -1.06 11.85 -6.26
C ILE A 49 -1.86 13.02 -6.86
N GLY A 50 -2.37 13.94 -6.06
CA GLY A 50 -3.12 15.11 -6.54
C GLY A 50 -3.87 15.82 -5.42
N ASN A 51 -4.76 16.74 -5.78
CA ASN A 51 -5.61 17.44 -4.81
C ASN A 51 -7.02 17.67 -5.40
N ILE A 52 -8.06 17.23 -4.69
CA ILE A 52 -9.45 17.29 -5.18
C ILE A 52 -9.99 18.71 -5.32
N ASN A 53 -9.34 19.71 -4.71
CA ASN A 53 -9.68 21.12 -4.89
C ASN A 53 -9.19 21.69 -6.23
N LYS A 54 -8.34 20.95 -6.96
CA LYS A 54 -7.72 21.37 -8.22
C LYS A 54 -8.15 20.54 -9.43
N SER A 55 -8.45 19.26 -9.23
CA SER A 55 -8.82 18.32 -10.29
C SER A 55 -9.84 17.31 -9.74
N SER A 56 -10.62 16.70 -10.61
CA SER A 56 -11.52 15.63 -10.22
C SER A 56 -10.72 14.41 -9.71
N PHE A 57 -11.35 13.60 -8.86
CA PHE A 57 -10.71 12.38 -8.38
C PHE A 57 -10.33 11.44 -9.52
N GLN A 58 -11.14 11.36 -10.58
CA GLN A 58 -10.85 10.53 -11.75
C GLN A 58 -9.57 10.99 -12.45
N GLU A 59 -9.44 12.29 -12.74
CA GLU A 59 -8.22 12.84 -13.36
C GLU A 59 -6.97 12.59 -12.51
N ILE A 60 -7.10 12.69 -11.18
CA ILE A 60 -6.02 12.39 -10.25
C ILE A 60 -5.65 10.90 -10.28
N TRP A 61 -6.65 10.02 -10.29
CA TRP A 61 -6.46 8.57 -10.19
C TRP A 61 -6.01 7.93 -11.50
N GLU A 62 -6.42 8.48 -12.64
CA GLU A 62 -6.04 8.01 -13.97
C GLU A 62 -4.85 8.80 -14.54
N GLY A 63 -4.39 9.82 -13.82
CA GLY A 63 -3.31 10.71 -14.26
C GLY A 63 -1.90 10.14 -14.11
N GLU A 64 -0.94 10.81 -14.74
CA GLU A 64 0.46 10.40 -14.78
C GLU A 64 1.10 10.32 -13.40
N LYS A 65 0.79 11.24 -12.48
CA LYS A 65 1.34 11.23 -11.12
C LYS A 65 0.98 9.93 -10.39
N ARG A 66 -0.24 9.42 -10.58
CA ARG A 66 -0.66 8.13 -10.02
C ARG A 66 0.08 6.95 -10.67
N SER A 67 0.33 6.99 -11.98
CA SER A 67 1.10 5.97 -12.69
C SER A 67 2.56 5.92 -12.21
N SER A 68 3.24 7.07 -12.14
CA SER A 68 4.61 7.17 -11.61
C SER A 68 4.70 6.71 -10.16
N GLN A 69 3.70 7.09 -9.34
CA GLN A 69 3.60 6.63 -7.96
C GLN A 69 3.43 5.11 -7.88
N LEU A 70 2.68 4.47 -8.80
CA LEU A 70 2.58 3.01 -8.87
C LEU A 70 3.95 2.37 -9.07
N GLN A 71 4.73 2.89 -10.01
CA GLN A 71 6.06 2.37 -10.31
C GLN A 71 6.99 2.50 -9.11
N PHE A 72 6.98 3.66 -8.44
CA PHE A 72 7.71 3.86 -7.19
C PHE A 72 7.32 2.81 -6.13
N MET A 73 6.03 2.57 -5.93
CA MET A 73 5.55 1.60 -4.93
C MET A 73 5.98 0.16 -5.22
N LEU A 74 6.01 -0.22 -6.50
CA LEU A 74 6.32 -1.59 -6.91
C LEU A 74 7.81 -1.88 -6.95
N ASN A 75 8.63 -0.88 -7.30
CA ASN A 75 10.03 -1.09 -7.67
C ASN A 75 11.02 -0.42 -6.71
N GLU A 76 10.63 0.65 -6.03
CA GLU A 76 11.56 1.52 -5.30
C GLU A 76 11.27 1.64 -3.80
N LEU A 77 10.00 1.46 -3.38
CA LEU A 77 9.62 1.59 -1.99
C LEU A 77 10.36 0.58 -1.10
N ASN A 78 11.18 1.10 -0.19
CA ASN A 78 11.78 0.29 0.86
C ASN A 78 10.76 0.01 1.97
N ILE A 79 10.18 -1.19 1.99
CA ILE A 79 9.17 -1.57 2.98
C ILE A 79 9.69 -1.62 4.44
N SER A 80 11.00 -1.56 4.67
CA SER A 80 11.54 -1.46 6.03
C SER A 80 11.22 -0.10 6.68
N GLU A 81 10.89 0.92 5.89
CA GLU A 81 10.38 2.21 6.35
C GLU A 81 8.89 2.15 6.76
N CYS A 82 8.18 1.07 6.41
CA CYS A 82 6.77 0.92 6.77
C CYS A 82 6.60 0.59 8.26
N ARG A 83 5.53 1.13 8.87
CA ARG A 83 5.16 0.77 10.24
C ARG A 83 4.85 -0.73 10.36
N LYS A 84 5.29 -1.33 11.47
CA LYS A 84 4.78 -2.65 11.89
C LYS A 84 3.28 -2.54 12.19
N ASN A 85 2.54 -3.63 11.98
CA ASN A 85 1.08 -3.67 12.13
C ASN A 85 0.33 -2.65 11.24
N CYS A 86 0.76 -2.54 9.97
CA CYS A 86 0.03 -1.79 8.96
C CYS A 86 -1.39 -2.36 8.78
N ARG A 87 -2.38 -1.48 8.56
CA ARG A 87 -3.79 -1.86 8.36
C ARG A 87 -4.00 -2.76 7.14
N MET A 88 -3.09 -2.67 6.16
CA MET A 88 -3.08 -3.47 4.93
C MET A 88 -2.13 -4.66 4.98
N ASP A 89 -1.50 -4.97 6.12
CA ASP A 89 -0.55 -6.10 6.20
C ASP A 89 -1.19 -7.43 5.78
N GLU A 90 -2.42 -7.73 6.23
CA GLU A 90 -3.12 -8.98 5.85
C GLU A 90 -3.47 -9.02 4.36
N VAL A 91 -4.00 -7.91 3.83
CA VAL A 91 -4.31 -7.80 2.39
C VAL A 91 -3.03 -7.98 1.59
N ASN A 92 -1.92 -7.40 2.06
CA ASN A 92 -0.66 -7.49 1.36
C ASN A 92 -0.05 -8.88 1.40
N ARG A 93 -0.17 -9.60 2.52
CA ARG A 93 0.22 -11.01 2.62
C ARG A 93 -0.53 -11.87 1.62
N TYR A 94 -1.83 -11.64 1.49
CA TYR A 94 -2.65 -12.33 0.51
C TYR A 94 -2.24 -12.02 -0.93
N LEU A 95 -2.10 -10.74 -1.29
CA LEU A 95 -1.63 -10.34 -2.62
C LEU A 95 -0.22 -10.85 -2.94
N TRP A 96 0.65 -10.85 -1.94
CA TRP A 96 1.99 -11.40 -2.06
C TRP A 96 1.95 -12.88 -2.42
N ALA A 97 1.13 -13.68 -1.72
CA ALA A 97 0.95 -15.09 -2.00
C ALA A 97 0.34 -15.35 -3.40
N LEU A 98 -0.59 -14.48 -3.85
CA LEU A 98 -1.14 -14.57 -5.21
C LEU A 98 -0.08 -14.28 -6.29
N LYS A 99 0.82 -13.34 -6.03
CA LYS A 99 1.94 -13.01 -6.95
C LYS A 99 3.07 -14.02 -6.88
N HIS A 100 3.21 -14.72 -5.75
CA HIS A 100 4.26 -15.71 -5.47
C HIS A 100 3.63 -17.03 -5.01
N PRO A 101 2.88 -17.72 -5.89
CA PRO A 101 2.22 -18.96 -5.52
C PRO A 101 3.25 -20.02 -5.13
N SER A 102 3.04 -20.68 -3.99
CA SER A 102 3.81 -21.88 -3.65
C SER A 102 3.49 -23.03 -4.61
N SER A 103 4.38 -24.01 -4.74
CA SER A 103 4.17 -25.18 -5.62
C SER A 103 2.88 -25.96 -5.34
N HIS A 104 2.26 -25.82 -4.16
CA HIS A 104 1.15 -26.66 -3.73
C HIS A 104 -0.19 -25.95 -3.49
N VAL A 105 -0.38 -24.69 -3.93
CA VAL A 105 -1.63 -23.95 -3.60
C VAL A 105 -2.92 -24.59 -4.15
N ASN A 106 -2.82 -25.50 -5.13
CA ASN A 106 -3.97 -26.04 -5.87
C ASN A 106 -4.07 -27.59 -5.84
N PHE A 107 -3.35 -28.29 -4.97
CA PHE A 107 -3.59 -29.73 -4.81
C PHE A 107 -4.79 -29.91 -3.87
N ILE A 108 -5.96 -30.18 -4.46
CA ILE A 108 -7.17 -30.70 -3.80
C ILE A 108 -7.01 -32.21 -3.61
#